data_AF-A0A9X8YMI9-F1
#
_entry.id   AF-A0A9X8YMI9-F1
#
_cell.length_a   1.000
_cell.length_b   1.000
_cell.length_c   1.000
_cell.angle_alpha   90.00
_cell.angle_beta   90.00
_cell.angle_gamma   90.00
#
_symmetry.space_group_name_H-M   'P 1'
#
loop_
_entity.id
_entity.type
_entity.pdbx_description
1 polymer ?
#
loop_
_entity_poly.entity_id
_entity_poly.type
_entity_poly.pdbx_seq_one_letter_code
_entity_poly.pdbx_strand_id
1 'polypeptide(L)'
;LNAKFHAMEADIVAQAGQSGAVTIATNMAGRGTDIVLGGSWQAEVALLEEPTEEQIEAIKAAWKERHDAVLAAGGLHIIGTERHESRRIDNQLRGRSGRQGDAGSSRFYLSME
;
A
#
# COMPACT_ATOMS: atom_id res chain seq x y z
N LEU A 1 -4.13 -2.01 11.12
CA LEU A 1 -5.35 -1.26 10.74
C LEU A 1 -6.54 -1.88 11.46
N ASN A 2 -7.32 -1.06 12.17
CA ASN A 2 -8.50 -1.44 12.93
C ASN A 2 -9.64 -0.52 12.50
N ALA A 3 -10.72 -1.11 11.96
CA ALA A 3 -11.81 -0.44 11.23
C ALA A 3 -12.59 0.64 12.01
N LYS A 4 -12.19 0.96 13.24
CA LYS A 4 -12.75 2.04 14.08
C LYS A 4 -12.18 3.43 13.77
N PHE A 5 -11.02 3.54 13.09
CA PHE A 5 -10.29 4.80 12.94
C PHE A 5 -9.97 5.17 11.49
N HIS A 6 -10.99 5.48 10.69
CA HIS A 6 -10.84 5.66 9.24
C HIS A 6 -9.80 6.70 8.78
N ALA A 7 -9.67 7.84 9.48
CA ALA A 7 -8.68 8.86 9.12
C ALA A 7 -7.24 8.37 9.32
N MET A 8 -6.93 7.83 10.51
CA MET A 8 -5.60 7.28 10.80
C MET A 8 -5.27 6.05 9.95
N GLU A 9 -6.28 5.28 9.52
CA GLU A 9 -6.07 4.17 8.60
C GLU A 9 -5.59 4.62 7.22
N ALA A 10 -6.10 5.75 6.71
CA ALA A 10 -5.69 6.26 5.41
C ALA A 10 -4.20 6.62 5.40
N ASP A 11 -3.72 7.27 6.46
CA ASP A 11 -2.32 7.66 6.61
C ASP A 11 -1.39 6.43 6.66
N ILE A 12 -1.77 5.41 7.42
CA ILE A 12 -0.99 4.16 7.49
C ILE A 12 -0.97 3.46 6.12
N VAL A 13 -2.09 3.41 5.40
CA VAL A 13 -2.16 2.79 4.07
C VAL A 13 -1.34 3.56 3.04
N ALA A 14 -1.32 4.90 3.11
CA ALA A 14 -0.53 5.74 2.21
C ALA A 14 0.99 5.47 2.29
N GLN A 15 1.46 5.00 3.45
CA GLN A 15 2.86 4.64 3.69
C GLN A 15 3.16 3.14 3.46
N ALA A 16 2.12 2.31 3.29
CA ALA A 16 2.26 0.85 3.23
C ALA A 16 3.05 0.33 2.01
N GLY A 17 3.23 1.16 0.98
CA GLY A 17 3.99 0.80 -0.23
C GLY A 17 5.49 1.13 -0.14
N GLN A 18 5.99 1.65 0.97
CA GLN A 18 7.41 1.95 1.15
C GLN A 18 8.25 0.67 1.26
N SER A 19 9.53 0.77 0.91
CA SER A 19 10.47 -0.35 1.05
C SER A 19 10.60 -0.78 2.52
N GLY A 20 10.50 -2.09 2.78
CA GLY A 20 10.57 -2.66 4.13
C GLY A 20 9.31 -2.45 4.98
N ALA A 21 8.27 -1.78 4.47
CA ALA A 21 7.03 -1.58 5.21
C ALA A 21 6.25 -2.90 5.35
N VAL A 22 5.71 -3.12 6.55
CA VAL A 22 4.80 -4.24 6.84
C VAL A 22 3.55 -3.69 7.52
N THR A 23 2.40 -3.89 6.89
CA THR A 23 1.11 -3.44 7.42
C THR A 23 0.18 -4.62 7.69
N ILE A 24 -0.27 -4.75 8.94
CA ILE A 24 -1.27 -5.76 9.33
C ILE A 24 -2.65 -5.13 9.31
N ALA A 25 -3.58 -5.73 8.57
CA ALA A 25 -4.97 -5.28 8.49
C ALA A 25 -5.92 -6.36 9.01
N THR A 26 -6.87 -5.99 9.86
CA THR A 26 -7.95 -6.89 10.26
C THR A 26 -9.10 -6.79 9.26
N ASN A 27 -9.59 -7.92 8.75
CA ASN A 27 -10.67 -7.99 7.76
C ASN A 27 -10.40 -7.11 6.53
N MET A 28 -11.25 -6.11 6.28
CA MET A 28 -11.11 -5.16 5.15
C MET A 28 -10.83 -3.73 5.61
N ALA A 29 -10.07 -3.57 6.69
CA ALA A 29 -9.55 -2.26 7.10
C ALA A 29 -8.69 -1.62 5.98
N GLY A 30 -8.76 -0.28 5.84
CA GLY A 30 -8.06 0.44 4.78
C GLY A 30 -8.64 0.29 3.37
N ARG A 31 -9.92 -0.11 3.21
CA ARG A 31 -10.61 -0.18 1.91
C ARG A 31 -10.87 1.22 1.36
N GLY A 32 -10.60 1.43 0.07
CA GLY A 32 -10.81 2.70 -0.61
C GLY A 32 -9.55 3.57 -0.75
N THR A 33 -8.52 3.32 0.05
CA THR A 33 -7.22 3.99 -0.09
C THR A 33 -6.29 3.15 -0.96
N ASP A 34 -5.61 3.81 -1.89
CA ASP A 34 -4.63 3.16 -2.78
C ASP A 34 -3.27 3.00 -2.07
N ILE A 35 -2.53 1.95 -2.43
CA ILE A 35 -1.18 1.71 -1.92
C ILE A 35 -0.21 2.07 -3.04
N VAL A 36 0.40 3.24 -2.93
CA VAL A 36 1.39 3.72 -3.91
C VAL A 36 2.74 3.08 -3.57
N LEU A 37 3.30 2.31 -4.49
CA LEU A 37 4.64 1.73 -4.33
C LEU A 37 5.68 2.84 -4.21
N GLY A 38 6.61 2.70 -3.26
CA GLY A 38 7.56 3.76 -2.88
C GLY A 38 7.01 4.76 -1.85
N GLY A 39 5.72 4.66 -1.47
CA GLY A 39 5.01 5.63 -0.62
C GLY A 39 4.31 6.72 -1.43
N SER A 40 3.38 7.47 -0.83
CA SER A 40 2.72 8.59 -1.51
C SER A 40 3.55 9.87 -1.44
N TRP A 41 4.14 10.26 -2.56
CA TRP A 41 4.81 11.56 -2.68
C TRP A 41 3.84 12.74 -2.53
N GLN A 42 2.56 12.57 -2.89
CA GLN A 42 1.53 13.59 -2.67
C GLN A 42 1.30 13.83 -1.18
N ALA A 43 1.31 12.77 -0.36
CA ALA A 43 1.22 12.90 1.09
C ALA A 43 2.44 13.62 1.68
N GLU A 44 3.64 13.38 1.13
CA GLU A 44 4.86 14.10 1.54
C GLU A 44 4.78 15.60 1.20
N VAL A 45 4.30 15.95 -0.01
CA VAL A 45 4.11 17.34 -0.43
C VAL A 45 3.03 18.04 0.40
N ALA A 46 1.96 17.34 0.78
CA ALA A 46 0.86 17.89 1.57
C ALA A 46 1.26 18.29 3.01
N LEU A 47 2.43 17.83 3.50
CA LEU A 47 2.99 18.23 4.79
C LEU A 47 3.76 19.56 4.74
N LEU A 48 4.08 20.06 3.55
CA LEU A 48 4.79 21.33 3.37
C LEU A 48 3.80 22.49 3.29
N GLU A 49 4.10 23.57 4.00
CA GLU A 49 3.39 24.85 3.84
C GLU A 49 3.96 25.57 2.60
N GLU A 50 3.11 25.79 1.59
CA GLU A 50 3.46 26.46 0.31
C GLU A 50 4.71 25.88 -0.39
N PRO A 51 4.67 24.61 -0.83
CA PRO A 51 5.82 23.97 -1.48
C PRO A 51 6.18 24.67 -2.80
N THR A 52 7.47 24.98 -2.97
CA THR A 52 8.04 25.47 -4.22
C THR A 52 8.06 24.37 -5.28
N GLU A 53 8.08 24.76 -6.56
CA GLU A 53 8.11 23.81 -7.68
C GLU A 53 9.38 22.94 -7.63
N GLU A 54 10.52 23.52 -7.22
CA GLU A 54 11.78 22.81 -7.02
C GLU A 54 11.68 21.74 -5.91
N GLN A 55 10.98 22.02 -4.82
CA GLN A 55 10.79 21.05 -3.73
C GLN A 55 9.90 19.88 -4.17
N ILE A 56 8.82 20.17 -4.91
CA ILE A 56 7.92 19.13 -5.42
C ILE A 56 8.66 18.19 -6.37
N GLU A 57 9.45 18.74 -7.30
CA GLU A 57 10.23 17.93 -8.23
C GLU A 57 11.33 17.13 -7.53
N ALA A 58 11.98 17.68 -6.50
CA ALA A 58 12.93 16.93 -5.68
C ALA A 58 12.28 15.74 -4.95
N ILE A 59 11.10 15.94 -4.33
CA ILE A 59 10.35 14.87 -3.66
C ILE A 59 9.93 13.80 -4.67
N LYS A 60 9.44 14.21 -5.83
CA LYS A 60 8.99 13.30 -6.89
C LYS A 60 10.14 12.50 -7.49
N ALA A 61 11.32 13.10 -7.66
CA ALA A 61 12.52 12.39 -8.07
C ALA A 61 12.95 11.35 -7.04
N ALA A 62 13.01 11.71 -5.75
CA ALA A 62 13.32 10.78 -4.67
C ALA A 62 12.27 9.67 -4.52
N TRP A 63 10.99 9.97 -4.78
CA TRP A 63 9.93 8.98 -4.83
C TRP A 63 10.13 8.01 -5.99
N LYS A 64 10.50 8.50 -7.19
CA LYS A 64 10.72 7.66 -8.37
C LYS A 64 11.78 6.59 -8.09
N GLU A 65 12.89 6.96 -7.47
CA GLU A 65 13.94 6.00 -7.09
C GLU A 65 13.41 4.93 -6.12
N ARG A 66 12.65 5.33 -5.10
CA ARG A 66 12.01 4.39 -4.16
C ARG A 66 11.00 3.48 -4.86
N HIS A 67 10.18 4.04 -5.74
CA HIS A 67 9.16 3.33 -6.50
C HIS A 67 9.78 2.27 -7.41
N ASP A 68 10.79 2.65 -8.18
CA ASP A 68 11.51 1.75 -9.09
C ASP A 68 12.21 0.62 -8.31
N ALA A 69 12.78 0.92 -7.13
CA ALA A 69 13.37 -0.08 -6.25
C ALA A 69 12.33 -1.09 -5.73
N VAL A 70 11.15 -0.61 -5.32
CA VAL A 70 10.05 -1.49 -4.85
C VAL A 70 9.51 -2.35 -5.99
N LEU A 71 9.34 -1.78 -7.19
CA LEU A 71 8.95 -2.53 -8.39
C LEU A 71 9.98 -3.63 -8.72
N ALA A 72 11.27 -3.30 -8.73
CA ALA A 72 12.35 -4.25 -8.99
C ALA A 72 12.40 -5.38 -7.96
N ALA A 73 12.00 -5.10 -6.71
CA ALA A 73 11.87 -6.11 -5.65
C ALA A 73 10.64 -7.03 -5.79
N GLY A 74 9.78 -6.81 -6.80
CA GLY A 74 8.57 -7.59 -7.05
C GLY A 74 7.27 -6.92 -6.58
N GLY A 75 7.34 -5.67 -6.14
CA GLY A 75 6.20 -4.84 -5.74
C GLY A 75 5.52 -5.29 -4.45
N LEU A 76 4.23 -4.96 -4.31
CA LEU A 76 3.48 -5.26 -3.09
C LEU A 76 3.17 -6.77 -2.99
N HIS A 77 3.54 -7.37 -1.85
CA HIS A 77 3.16 -8.73 -1.51
C HIS A 77 1.98 -8.77 -0.53
N ILE A 78 0.93 -9.49 -0.91
CA ILE A 78 -0.27 -9.67 -0.08
C ILE A 78 -0.25 -11.05 0.57
N ILE A 79 -0.35 -11.08 1.90
CA ILE A 79 -0.48 -12.31 2.69
C ILE A 79 -1.90 -12.39 3.23
N GLY A 80 -2.66 -13.39 2.78
CA GLY A 80 -3.89 -13.81 3.45
C GLY A 80 -3.57 -14.90 4.47
N THR A 81 -3.74 -14.60 5.76
CA THR A 81 -3.48 -15.59 6.83
C THR A 81 -4.53 -16.70 6.88
N GLU A 82 -5.73 -16.41 6.37
CA GLU A 82 -6.87 -17.32 6.26
C GLU A 82 -7.60 -17.04 4.94
N ARG A 83 -8.60 -17.87 4.63
CA ARG A 83 -9.53 -17.63 3.53
C ARG A 83 -10.93 -17.34 4.06
N HIS A 84 -11.56 -16.33 3.49
CA HIS A 84 -12.95 -16.06 3.79
C HIS A 84 -13.86 -17.07 3.06
N GLU A 85 -15.00 -17.40 3.64
CA GLU A 85 -16.07 -18.18 2.98
C GLU A 85 -16.45 -17.60 1.61
N SER A 86 -16.35 -16.28 1.45
CA SER A 86 -16.62 -15.58 0.20
C SER A 86 -15.32 -15.28 -0.53
N ARG A 87 -15.11 -15.97 -1.67
CA ARG A 87 -13.99 -15.68 -2.59
C ARG A 87 -13.92 -14.22 -3.05
N ARG A 88 -15.05 -13.51 -3.02
CA ARG A 88 -15.10 -12.09 -3.39
C ARG A 88 -14.23 -11.24 -2.45
N ILE A 89 -14.22 -11.56 -1.16
CA ILE A 89 -13.44 -10.83 -0.15
C ILE A 89 -11.95 -11.14 -0.31
N ASP A 90 -11.58 -12.42 -0.49
CA ASP A 90 -10.20 -12.82 -0.82
C ASP A 90 -9.68 -12.08 -2.08
N ASN A 91 -10.51 -12.01 -3.12
CA ASN A 91 -10.16 -11.32 -4.36
C ASN A 91 -9.98 -9.82 -4.18
N GLN A 92 -10.75 -9.19 -3.28
CA GLN A 92 -10.56 -7.77 -2.94
C GLN A 92 -9.23 -7.54 -2.24
N LEU A 93 -8.84 -8.43 -1.31
CA LEU A 93 -7.54 -8.37 -0.65
C LEU A 93 -6.40 -8.54 -1.66
N ARG A 94 -6.48 -9.56 -2.53
CA ARG A 94 -5.51 -9.79 -3.61
C ARG A 94 -5.40 -8.61 -4.58
N GLY A 95 -6.53 -7.99 -4.92
CA GLY A 95 -6.59 -6.83 -5.83
C GLY A 95 -5.96 -5.54 -5.30
N ARG A 96 -5.35 -5.58 -4.11
CA ARG A 96 -4.53 -4.48 -3.60
C ARG A 96 -3.11 -4.47 -4.17
N SER A 97 -2.57 -5.62 -4.60
CA SER A 97 -1.31 -5.71 -5.33
C SER A 97 -1.51 -5.66 -6.84
N GLY A 98 -0.47 -5.25 -7.58
CA GLY A 98 -0.46 -5.30 -9.05
C GLY A 98 -1.44 -4.34 -9.73
N ARG A 99 -1.69 -3.19 -9.11
CA ARG A 99 -2.56 -2.15 -9.68
C ARG A 99 -1.86 -1.47 -10.84
N GLN A 100 -2.63 -1.06 -11.85
CA GLN A 100 -2.11 -0.36 -13.04
C GLN A 100 -1.00 -1.11 -13.82
N GLY A 101 -0.86 -2.42 -13.62
CA GLY A 101 0.20 -3.21 -14.25
C GLY A 101 1.50 -3.28 -13.46
N ASP A 102 1.52 -2.75 -12.23
CA ASP A 102 2.66 -2.87 -11.33
C ASP A 102 3.01 -4.33 -11.03
N ALA A 103 4.28 -4.56 -10.70
CA ALA A 103 4.69 -5.82 -10.10
C ALA A 103 3.94 -6.03 -8.77
N GLY A 104 3.56 -7.27 -8.50
CA GLY A 104 2.88 -7.60 -7.27
C GLY A 104 2.61 -9.09 -7.16
N SER A 105 2.42 -9.57 -5.94
CA SER A 105 2.15 -10.97 -5.70
C SER A 105 1.22 -11.16 -4.51
N SER A 106 0.55 -12.32 -4.46
CA SER A 106 -0.33 -12.67 -3.35
C SER A 106 -0.18 -14.13 -2.99
N ARG A 107 -0.28 -14.44 -1.70
CA ARG A 107 -0.29 -15.81 -1.19
C ARG A 107 -1.26 -15.92 -0.02
N PHE A 108 -2.03 -17.00 -0.03
CA PHE A 108 -2.95 -17.33 1.04
C PHE A 108 -2.46 -18.57 1.77
N TYR A 109 -2.57 -18.56 3.09
CA TYR A 109 -2.26 -19.67 3.98
C TYR A 109 -3.54 -20.21 4.62
N LEU A 110 -3.52 -21.49 4.98
CA LEU A 110 -4.60 -22.16 5.68
C LEU A 110 -4.01 -23.12 6.72
N SER A 111 -4.78 -23.37 7.78
CA SER A 111 -4.49 -24.38 8.80
C SER A 111 -5.60 -25.45 8.78
N MET A 112 -5.35 -26.59 9.42
CA MET A 112 -6.31 -27.68 9.60
C MET A 112 -7.06 -27.59 10.95
N GLU A 113 -6.77 -26.55 11.74
CA GLU A 113 -7.46 -26.22 13.00
C GLU A 113 -8.94 -25.86 12.79
#